data_AF-A0A7C2Q2E7-F1
#
_entry.id   AF-A0A7C2Q2E7-F1
#
_cell.length_a   1.000
_cell.length_b   1.000
_cell.length_c   1.000
_cell.angle_alpha   90.00
_cell.angle_beta   90.00
_cell.angle_gamma   90.00
#
_symmetry.space_group_name_H-M   'P 1'
#
loop_
_entity.id
_entity.type
_entity.pdbx_description
1 polymer ?
#
loop_
_entity_poly.entity_id
_entity_poly.type
_entity_poly.pdbx_seq_one_letter_code
_entity_poly.pdbx_strand_id
1 'polypeptide(L)'
;MSAEELDRKQIEILRILSEHVEPIGSSIIQRELAKRGFLLSERAVRYHLKILEERGFVEGHERIGRRITEKGLEELTRALAYERMGSILTKYMSLAYKTTYYPDNNSGDVVANITVIDKSHAEEAIDLIRSLYENGLLPAPYYMIIEENEEYRSVSAPEGKIALLTVCNLTIDGVLMKNGIPIFLKYGGLVQFLRRKPIRFVDVLDYEHTTIHPLEIFVYKRATSILNVLKTGSGMVPANMREIPAEAEEKTIEIIDKMVRKGWSGILKIGRSNEPVLGIPVSLDRFGISMAGGITPAAAIVERGIQVETFAPHCLANMKDMKKV
;
A
#
# COMPACT_ATOMS: atom_id res chain seq x y z
N MET A 1 -2.73 32.37 23.58
CA MET A 1 -3.48 31.26 24.20
C MET A 1 -3.61 30.18 23.14
N SER A 2 -2.95 29.04 23.35
CA SER A 2 -2.79 27.98 22.36
C SER A 2 -4.12 27.32 22.01
N ALA A 3 -4.37 27.11 20.71
CA ALA A 3 -5.43 26.20 20.28
C ALA A 3 -5.09 24.79 20.78
N GLU A 4 -5.87 24.24 21.70
CA GLU A 4 -5.72 22.86 22.15
C GLU A 4 -6.09 21.91 21.00
N GLU A 5 -5.08 21.22 20.47
CA GLU A 5 -5.21 20.14 19.48
C GLU A 5 -6.24 19.10 19.94
N LEU A 6 -6.99 18.52 19.01
CA LEU A 6 -7.96 17.45 19.31
C LEU A 6 -7.24 16.17 19.77
N ASP A 7 -7.76 15.54 20.82
CA ASP A 7 -7.31 14.21 21.23
C ASP A 7 -7.73 13.15 20.19
N ARG A 8 -6.98 12.06 20.07
CA ARG A 8 -7.20 10.98 19.10
C ARG A 8 -8.61 10.39 19.18
N LYS A 9 -9.19 10.32 20.38
CA LYS A 9 -10.58 9.87 20.59
C LYS A 9 -11.59 10.84 19.98
N GLN A 10 -11.32 12.14 20.02
CA GLN A 10 -12.21 13.17 19.45
C GLN A 10 -12.14 13.16 17.93
N ILE A 11 -10.96 12.97 17.35
CA ILE A 11 -10.77 12.79 15.89
C ILE A 11 -11.58 11.59 15.40
N GLU A 12 -11.49 10.45 16.10
CA GLU A 12 -12.23 9.25 15.70
C GLU A 12 -13.74 9.42 15.83
N ILE A 13 -14.22 10.13 16.85
CA ILE A 13 -15.63 10.49 16.98
C ILE A 13 -16.10 11.36 15.81
N LEU A 14 -15.32 12.38 15.42
CA LEU A 14 -15.64 13.21 14.25
C LEU A 14 -15.64 12.38 12.95
N ARG A 15 -14.71 11.43 12.80
CA ARG A 15 -14.65 10.52 11.65
C ARG A 15 -15.92 9.67 11.56
N ILE A 16 -16.32 9.03 12.66
CA ILE A 16 -17.58 8.27 12.72
C ILE A 16 -18.75 9.17 12.36
N LEU A 17 -18.85 10.38 12.94
CA LEU A 17 -19.94 11.31 12.63
C LEU A 17 -19.97 11.75 11.16
N SER A 18 -18.81 11.87 10.50
CA SER A 18 -18.73 12.24 9.08
C SER A 18 -19.22 11.16 8.12
N GLU A 19 -19.28 9.90 8.57
CA GLU A 19 -19.76 8.75 7.79
C GLU A 19 -21.29 8.60 7.84
N HIS A 20 -21.96 9.40 8.68
CA HIS A 20 -23.40 9.36 8.88
C HIS A 20 -24.05 10.70 8.50
N VAL A 21 -25.07 10.63 7.64
CA VAL A 21 -25.85 11.81 7.23
C VAL A 21 -26.80 12.27 8.35
N GLU A 22 -27.36 11.32 9.09
CA GLU A 22 -28.31 11.57 10.18
C GLU A 22 -27.61 11.68 11.54
N PRO A 23 -28.17 12.43 12.50
CA PRO A 23 -27.64 12.47 13.86
C PRO A 23 -27.59 11.09 14.51
N ILE A 24 -26.47 10.75 15.13
CA ILE A 24 -26.29 9.44 15.80
C ILE A 24 -26.03 9.59 17.30
N GLY A 25 -26.56 8.64 18.07
CA GLY A 25 -26.47 8.62 19.53
C GLY A 25 -25.15 8.04 20.07
N SER A 26 -24.88 8.30 21.35
CA SER A 26 -23.63 7.86 22.01
C SER A 26 -23.42 6.35 22.00
N SER A 27 -24.49 5.55 21.99
CA SER A 27 -24.44 4.08 21.94
C SER A 27 -23.90 3.56 20.60
N ILE A 28 -24.34 4.17 19.49
CA ILE A 28 -23.86 3.83 18.14
C ILE A 28 -22.39 4.22 18.00
N ILE A 29 -22.05 5.44 18.41
CA ILE A 29 -20.67 5.95 18.38
C ILE A 29 -19.74 5.06 19.22
N GLN A 30 -20.18 4.63 20.40
CA GLN A 30 -19.41 3.70 21.25
C GLN A 30 -19.10 2.38 20.54
N ARG A 31 -20.10 1.79 19.88
CA ARG A 31 -19.94 0.53 19.15
C ARG A 31 -18.98 0.67 17.97
N GLU A 32 -19.09 1.75 17.20
CA GLU A 32 -18.18 2.03 16.09
C GLU A 32 -16.76 2.32 16.58
N LEU A 33 -16.60 3.05 17.69
CA LEU A 33 -15.30 3.26 18.33
C LEU A 33 -14.67 1.93 18.77
N ALA A 34 -15.44 1.02 19.35
CA ALA A 34 -14.94 -0.29 19.80
C ALA A 34 -14.42 -1.13 18.62
N LYS A 35 -15.12 -1.12 17.46
CA LYS A 35 -14.65 -1.78 16.23
C LYS A 35 -13.32 -1.20 15.74
N ARG A 36 -13.05 0.06 16.03
CA ARG A 36 -11.81 0.79 15.67
C ARG A 36 -10.73 0.73 16.77
N GLY A 37 -10.93 -0.11 17.79
CA GLY A 37 -9.96 -0.31 18.88
C GLY A 37 -10.03 0.70 20.02
N PHE A 38 -11.05 1.57 20.06
CA PHE A 38 -11.26 2.53 21.13
C PHE A 38 -12.31 2.02 22.12
N LEU A 39 -11.86 1.57 23.28
CA LEU A 39 -12.74 1.10 24.36
C LEU A 39 -13.17 2.27 25.26
N LEU A 40 -14.28 2.93 24.91
CA LEU A 40 -14.91 3.97 25.72
C LEU A 40 -16.25 3.51 26.26
N SER A 41 -16.66 4.03 27.43
CA SER A 41 -18.04 3.91 27.90
C SER A 41 -18.93 4.96 27.23
N GLU A 42 -20.24 4.74 27.13
CA GLU A 42 -21.14 5.77 26.59
C GLU A 42 -21.05 7.11 27.35
N ARG A 43 -20.78 7.06 28.66
CA ARG A 43 -20.56 8.27 29.48
C ARG A 43 -19.32 9.04 29.01
N ALA A 44 -18.23 8.34 28.69
CA ALA A 44 -17.03 8.94 28.13
C ALA A 44 -17.26 9.48 26.71
N VAL A 45 -18.04 8.78 25.89
CA VAL A 45 -18.45 9.28 24.56
C VAL A 45 -19.26 10.57 24.68
N ARG A 46 -20.24 10.65 25.59
CA ARG A 46 -21.02 11.87 25.86
C ARG A 46 -20.13 13.02 26.34
N TYR A 47 -19.13 12.74 27.16
CA TYR A 47 -18.15 13.72 27.60
C TYR A 47 -17.37 14.33 26.43
N HIS A 48 -16.83 13.51 25.52
CA HIS A 48 -16.12 14.00 24.35
C HIS A 48 -17.04 14.77 23.38
N LEU A 49 -18.28 14.29 23.19
CA LEU A 49 -19.27 15.00 22.37
C LEU A 49 -19.58 16.39 22.92
N LYS A 50 -19.66 16.55 24.24
CA LYS A 50 -19.87 17.86 24.86
C LYS A 50 -18.70 18.82 24.58
N ILE A 51 -17.46 18.33 24.65
CA ILE A 51 -16.28 19.15 24.31
C ILE A 51 -16.29 19.54 22.83
N LEU A 52 -16.63 18.60 21.94
CA LEU A 52 -16.72 18.87 20.50
C LEU A 52 -17.84 19.87 20.18
N GLU A 53 -18.94 19.83 20.93
CA GLU A 53 -20.07 20.76 20.81
C GLU A 53 -19.69 22.16 21.29
N GLU A 54 -19.02 22.27 22.44
CA GLU A 54 -18.47 23.54 22.95
C GLU A 54 -17.47 24.19 21.97
N ARG A 55 -16.77 23.38 21.17
CA ARG A 55 -15.86 23.84 20.10
C ARG A 55 -16.58 24.16 18.78
N GLY A 56 -17.85 23.82 18.67
CA GLY A 56 -18.69 24.01 17.47
C GLY A 56 -18.40 23.02 16.34
N PHE A 57 -17.80 21.86 16.64
CA PHE A 57 -17.48 20.81 15.66
C PHE A 57 -18.61 19.79 15.47
N VAL A 58 -19.51 19.70 16.44
CA VAL A 58 -20.71 18.87 16.35
C VAL A 58 -21.91 19.67 16.83
N GLU A 59 -23.09 19.32 16.34
CA GLU A 59 -24.35 19.91 16.74
C GLU A 59 -25.44 18.84 16.92
N GLY A 60 -26.41 19.11 17.80
CA GLY A 60 -27.57 18.24 18.02
C GLY A 60 -27.92 17.99 19.49
N HIS A 61 -29.16 17.61 19.76
CA HIS A 61 -29.68 17.41 21.12
C HIS A 61 -29.50 15.98 21.64
N GLU A 62 -29.35 15.83 22.97
CA GLU A 62 -29.08 14.56 23.67
C GLU A 62 -30.01 13.39 23.30
N ARG A 63 -31.27 13.68 22.93
CA ARG A 63 -32.28 12.67 22.58
C ARG A 63 -32.24 12.22 21.11
N ILE A 64 -31.74 13.04 20.20
CA ILE A 64 -31.76 12.79 18.75
C ILE A 64 -30.40 12.29 18.28
N GLY A 65 -29.31 12.69 18.96
CA GLY A 65 -27.95 12.37 18.57
C GLY A 65 -27.17 13.63 18.19
N ARG A 66 -25.94 13.45 17.73
CA ARG A 66 -25.09 14.54 17.22
C ARG A 66 -24.78 14.28 15.76
N ARG A 67 -24.60 15.35 15.00
CA ARG A 67 -24.03 15.36 13.66
C ARG A 67 -22.82 16.27 13.61
N ILE A 68 -21.90 16.02 12.68
CA ILE A 68 -20.75 16.87 12.47
C ILE A 68 -21.19 18.19 11.80
N THR A 69 -20.57 19.31 12.18
CA THR A 69 -20.77 20.61 11.51
C THR A 69 -19.76 20.79 10.37
N GLU A 70 -19.96 21.79 9.50
CA GLU A 70 -18.96 22.15 8.48
C GLU A 70 -17.60 22.49 9.11
N LYS A 71 -17.60 23.26 10.20
CA LYS A 71 -16.40 23.56 11.00
C LYS A 71 -15.75 22.29 11.56
N GLY A 72 -16.54 21.32 12.00
CA GLY A 72 -16.05 20.02 12.46
C GLY A 72 -15.44 19.20 11.34
N LEU A 73 -15.99 19.28 10.13
CA LEU A 73 -15.46 18.61 8.95
C LEU A 73 -14.12 19.23 8.49
N GLU A 74 -14.01 20.56 8.53
CA GLU A 74 -12.74 21.27 8.28
C GLU A 74 -11.67 20.90 9.30
N GLU A 75 -12.03 20.86 10.59
CA GLU A 75 -11.09 20.48 11.65
C GLU A 75 -10.72 19.00 11.56
N LEU A 76 -11.66 18.10 11.25
CA LEU A 76 -11.37 16.70 10.97
C LEU A 76 -10.39 16.60 9.80
N THR A 77 -10.63 17.32 8.69
CA THR A 77 -9.73 17.34 7.53
C THR A 77 -8.33 17.80 7.91
N ARG A 78 -8.22 18.83 8.76
CA ARG A 78 -6.96 19.34 9.30
C ARG A 78 -6.28 18.31 10.20
N ALA A 79 -6.97 17.76 11.19
CA ALA A 79 -6.44 16.74 12.11
C ALA A 79 -5.99 15.48 11.36
N LEU A 80 -6.73 15.08 10.32
CA LEU A 80 -6.32 14.00 9.42
C LEU A 80 -5.13 14.38 8.53
N ALA A 81 -4.89 15.66 8.25
CA ALA A 81 -3.66 16.11 7.61
C ALA A 81 -2.44 15.99 8.56
N TYR A 82 -2.65 16.16 9.87
CA TYR A 82 -1.63 15.88 10.90
C TYR A 82 -1.41 14.38 11.12
N GLU A 83 -2.45 13.52 11.11
CA GLU A 83 -2.26 12.05 11.09
C GLU A 83 -1.57 11.57 9.79
N ARG A 84 -1.78 12.26 8.66
CA ARG A 84 -1.02 12.07 7.43
C ARG A 84 0.46 12.45 7.56
N MET A 85 0.89 13.09 8.66
CA MET A 85 2.31 13.21 9.01
C MET A 85 2.89 11.95 9.68
N GLY A 86 2.16 10.84 9.73
CA GLY A 86 2.77 9.53 9.80
C GLY A 86 3.39 9.18 8.44
N SER A 87 4.72 9.06 8.38
CA SER A 87 5.40 8.76 7.10
C SER A 87 4.81 7.50 6.47
N ILE A 88 4.42 7.60 5.20
CA ILE A 88 3.91 6.48 4.40
C ILE A 88 4.92 5.32 4.37
N LEU A 89 6.21 5.67 4.41
CA LEU A 89 7.31 4.74 4.57
C LEU A 89 7.19 3.91 5.85
N THR A 90 6.90 4.52 7.00
CA THR A 90 6.73 3.80 8.27
C THR A 90 5.59 2.78 8.19
N LYS A 91 4.49 3.13 7.51
CA LYS A 91 3.37 2.19 7.27
C LYS A 91 3.84 0.99 6.42
N TYR A 92 4.64 1.24 5.39
CA TYR A 92 5.15 0.18 4.51
C TYR A 92 6.15 -0.72 5.20
N MET A 93 7.12 -0.14 5.92
CA MET A 93 8.09 -0.91 6.69
C MET A 93 7.41 -1.70 7.82
N SER A 94 6.34 -1.17 8.42
CA SER A 94 5.53 -1.90 9.39
C SER A 94 4.81 -3.11 8.77
N LEU A 95 4.30 -3.00 7.54
CA LEU A 95 3.72 -4.13 6.81
C LEU A 95 4.78 -5.17 6.47
N ALA A 96 5.93 -4.76 5.94
CA ALA A 96 7.06 -5.64 5.65
C ALA A 96 7.50 -6.41 6.90
N TYR A 97 7.64 -5.73 8.04
CA TYR A 97 8.02 -6.34 9.32
C TYR A 97 7.02 -7.41 9.80
N LYS A 98 5.72 -7.19 9.59
CA LYS A 98 4.66 -8.11 10.00
C LYS A 98 4.51 -9.36 9.12
N THR A 99 5.15 -9.41 7.96
CA THR A 99 5.14 -10.61 7.09
C THR A 99 5.60 -11.83 7.87
N THR A 100 5.19 -13.03 7.47
CA THR A 100 5.69 -14.29 8.07
C THR A 100 6.18 -15.30 7.03
N TYR A 101 6.25 -14.88 5.76
CA TYR A 101 6.78 -15.71 4.69
C TYR A 101 8.21 -16.17 4.97
N TYR A 102 8.44 -17.46 4.81
CA TYR A 102 9.74 -18.09 4.99
C TYR A 102 10.12 -18.89 3.73
N PRO A 103 11.21 -18.53 3.02
CA PRO A 103 11.56 -19.17 1.76
C PRO A 103 11.77 -20.69 1.86
N ASP A 104 12.30 -21.19 2.98
CA ASP A 104 12.65 -22.61 3.12
C ASP A 104 11.42 -23.54 3.01
N ASN A 105 10.29 -23.14 3.60
CA ASN A 105 9.04 -23.90 3.56
C ASN A 105 8.01 -23.33 2.56
N ASN A 106 8.35 -22.25 1.86
CA ASN A 106 7.51 -21.55 0.91
C ASN A 106 6.09 -21.24 1.45
N SER A 107 6.01 -20.78 2.69
CA SER A 107 4.74 -20.53 3.37
C SER A 107 4.81 -19.35 4.33
N GLY A 108 3.65 -18.82 4.70
CA GLY A 108 3.49 -17.70 5.62
C GLY A 108 2.68 -16.56 5.00
N ASP A 109 2.58 -15.47 5.74
CA ASP A 109 1.88 -14.27 5.31
C ASP A 109 2.80 -13.38 4.48
N VAL A 110 2.29 -12.96 3.31
CA VAL A 110 2.92 -12.04 2.37
C VAL A 110 2.19 -10.69 2.41
N VAL A 111 2.85 -9.61 2.03
CA VAL A 111 2.17 -8.32 1.82
C VAL A 111 1.41 -8.39 0.50
N ALA A 112 0.15 -7.95 0.50
CA ALA A 112 -0.68 -7.89 -0.69
C ALA A 112 -1.03 -6.44 -1.07
N ASN A 113 -1.08 -6.19 -2.38
CA ASN A 113 -1.75 -5.05 -2.99
C ASN A 113 -3.17 -5.45 -3.35
N ILE A 114 -4.11 -4.51 -3.31
CA ILE A 114 -5.51 -4.74 -3.70
C ILE A 114 -5.83 -3.86 -4.90
N THR A 115 -6.41 -4.47 -5.92
CA THR A 115 -6.99 -3.77 -7.08
C THR A 115 -8.46 -4.16 -7.18
N VAL A 116 -9.36 -3.19 -7.03
CA VAL A 116 -10.80 -3.40 -7.16
C VAL A 116 -11.20 -3.07 -8.59
N ILE A 117 -11.86 -4.03 -9.25
CA ILE A 117 -12.29 -3.93 -10.66
C ILE A 117 -13.69 -4.50 -10.84
N ASP A 118 -14.36 -4.13 -11.92
CA ASP A 118 -15.62 -4.75 -12.31
C ASP A 118 -15.43 -6.26 -12.57
N LYS A 119 -16.38 -7.07 -12.11
CA LYS A 119 -16.30 -8.53 -12.17
C LYS A 119 -16.21 -9.07 -13.61
N SER A 120 -16.75 -8.34 -14.58
CA SER A 120 -16.65 -8.70 -16.01
C SER A 120 -15.20 -8.73 -16.54
N HIS A 121 -14.26 -8.06 -15.87
CA HIS A 121 -12.84 -8.02 -16.25
C HIS A 121 -11.95 -8.98 -15.45
N ALA A 122 -12.53 -9.87 -14.62
CA ALA A 122 -11.76 -10.75 -13.73
C ALA A 122 -10.78 -11.66 -14.49
N GLU A 123 -11.25 -12.39 -15.51
CA GLU A 123 -10.41 -13.29 -16.30
C GLU A 123 -9.29 -12.53 -17.04
N GLU A 124 -9.65 -11.40 -17.64
CA GLU A 124 -8.71 -10.53 -18.33
C GLU A 124 -7.58 -10.03 -17.41
N ALA A 125 -7.92 -9.69 -16.17
CA ALA A 125 -6.94 -9.26 -15.17
C ALA A 125 -6.01 -10.40 -14.73
N ILE A 126 -6.52 -11.63 -14.59
CA ILE A 126 -5.69 -12.81 -14.25
C ILE A 126 -4.69 -13.11 -15.37
N ASP A 127 -5.13 -13.09 -16.63
CA ASP A 127 -4.25 -13.33 -17.78
C ASP A 127 -3.16 -12.25 -17.90
N LEU A 128 -3.51 -11.01 -17.55
CA LEU A 128 -2.53 -9.94 -17.46
C LEU A 128 -1.53 -10.16 -16.33
N ILE A 129 -1.96 -10.62 -15.14
CA ILE A 129 -1.04 -10.99 -14.05
C ILE A 129 -0.08 -12.08 -14.49
N ARG A 130 -0.57 -13.13 -15.17
CA ARG A 130 0.28 -14.19 -15.74
C ARG A 130 1.33 -13.60 -16.68
N SER A 131 0.91 -12.77 -17.62
CA SER A 131 1.80 -12.12 -18.59
C SER A 131 2.86 -11.23 -17.93
N LEU A 132 2.49 -10.48 -16.89
CA LEU A 132 3.41 -9.63 -16.13
C LEU A 132 4.44 -10.47 -15.37
N TYR A 133 4.03 -11.59 -14.75
CA TYR A 133 4.95 -12.48 -14.05
C TYR A 133 5.95 -13.15 -15.00
N GLU A 134 5.48 -13.68 -16.14
CA GLU A 134 6.34 -14.31 -17.16
C GLU A 134 7.39 -13.36 -17.73
N ASN A 135 7.11 -12.05 -17.74
CA ASN A 135 8.05 -11.01 -18.17
C ASN A 135 8.87 -10.42 -17.00
N GLY A 136 8.80 -11.01 -15.81
CA GLY A 136 9.58 -10.60 -14.64
C GLY A 136 9.18 -9.26 -14.04
N LEU A 137 7.93 -8.84 -14.23
CA LEU A 137 7.40 -7.57 -13.75
C LEU A 137 6.55 -7.71 -12.47
N LEU A 138 6.45 -8.92 -11.91
CA LEU A 138 5.80 -9.19 -10.62
C LEU A 138 6.73 -9.93 -9.67
N PRO A 139 6.59 -9.70 -8.35
CA PRO A 139 7.43 -10.36 -7.36
C PRO A 139 7.13 -11.85 -7.23
N ALA A 140 5.88 -12.29 -7.43
CA ALA A 140 5.49 -13.69 -7.34
C ALA A 140 4.23 -13.97 -8.19
N PRO A 141 4.02 -15.22 -8.63
CA PRO A 141 2.90 -15.60 -9.52
C PRO A 141 1.61 -15.89 -8.74
N TYR A 142 1.33 -15.15 -7.67
CA TYR A 142 0.20 -15.44 -6.79
C TYR A 142 -0.83 -14.32 -6.79
N TYR A 143 -2.09 -14.72 -6.83
CA TYR A 143 -3.23 -13.84 -6.72
C TYR A 143 -4.33 -14.43 -5.84
N MET A 144 -5.22 -13.59 -5.36
CA MET A 144 -6.45 -14.00 -4.68
C MET A 144 -7.58 -13.08 -5.16
N ILE A 145 -8.78 -13.63 -5.28
CA ILE A 145 -9.99 -12.87 -5.60
C ILE A 145 -10.89 -12.93 -4.38
N ILE A 146 -11.43 -11.78 -4.00
CA ILE A 146 -12.49 -11.65 -3.01
C ILE A 146 -13.72 -11.13 -3.77
N GLU A 147 -14.80 -11.90 -3.71
CA GLU A 147 -16.08 -11.57 -4.35
C GLU A 147 -16.89 -10.56 -3.53
N GLU A 148 -17.91 -9.95 -4.13
CA GLU A 148 -18.80 -8.91 -3.55
C GLU A 148 -19.56 -9.29 -2.26
N ASN A 149 -19.49 -10.55 -1.83
CA ASN A 149 -20.10 -11.06 -0.59
C ASN A 149 -19.10 -11.81 0.31
N GLU A 150 -17.81 -11.72 -0.01
CA GLU A 150 -16.75 -12.34 0.75
C GLU A 150 -15.97 -11.28 1.53
N GLU A 151 -15.43 -11.67 2.68
CA GLU A 151 -14.51 -10.85 3.45
C GLU A 151 -13.22 -11.65 3.70
N TYR A 152 -12.09 -11.02 3.45
CA TYR A 152 -10.78 -11.56 3.82
C TYR A 152 -10.00 -10.52 4.63
N ARG A 153 -9.81 -10.78 5.94
CA ARG A 153 -9.03 -9.93 6.85
C ARG A 153 -9.39 -8.44 6.72
N SER A 154 -10.68 -8.12 6.76
CA SER A 154 -11.25 -6.76 6.64
C SER A 154 -11.12 -6.12 5.26
N VAL A 155 -10.93 -6.92 4.22
CA VAL A 155 -11.09 -6.54 2.81
C VAL A 155 -12.37 -7.17 2.30
N SER A 156 -13.25 -6.37 1.71
CA SER A 156 -14.42 -6.80 0.96
C SER A 156 -14.50 -6.05 -0.37
N ALA A 157 -15.14 -6.66 -1.36
CA ALA A 157 -15.41 -6.00 -2.64
C ALA A 157 -16.81 -5.35 -2.63
N PRO A 158 -16.99 -4.19 -3.28
CA PRO A 158 -18.32 -3.63 -3.52
C PRO A 158 -19.19 -4.52 -4.43
N GLU A 159 -20.50 -4.31 -4.40
CA GLU A 159 -21.44 -4.94 -5.35
C GLU A 159 -21.04 -4.63 -6.81
N GLY A 160 -21.13 -5.65 -7.67
CA GLY A 160 -20.71 -5.66 -9.07
C GLY A 160 -19.19 -5.77 -9.29
N LYS A 161 -18.38 -5.80 -8.22
CA LYS A 161 -16.92 -5.74 -8.30
C LYS A 161 -16.26 -6.94 -7.63
N ILE A 162 -14.99 -7.13 -7.96
CA ILE A 162 -14.08 -8.03 -7.26
C ILE A 162 -12.90 -7.26 -6.67
N ALA A 163 -12.32 -7.75 -5.58
CA ALA A 163 -11.04 -7.28 -5.09
C ALA A 163 -9.95 -8.30 -5.42
N LEU A 164 -9.03 -7.90 -6.31
CA LEU A 164 -7.91 -8.70 -6.78
C LEU A 164 -6.67 -8.39 -5.96
N LEU A 165 -6.23 -9.38 -5.19
CA LEU A 165 -5.02 -9.32 -4.38
C LEU A 165 -3.83 -9.86 -5.15
N THR A 166 -2.72 -9.13 -5.14
CA THR A 166 -1.43 -9.56 -5.73
C THR A 166 -0.28 -9.34 -4.75
N VAL A 167 0.76 -10.16 -4.85
CA VAL A 167 1.90 -10.09 -3.93
C VAL A 167 2.69 -8.78 -4.13
N CYS A 168 3.04 -8.14 -3.02
CA CYS A 168 3.86 -6.93 -2.98
C CYS A 168 5.32 -7.26 -2.68
N ASN A 169 6.21 -6.47 -3.27
CA ASN A 169 7.65 -6.62 -3.16
C ASN A 169 8.19 -6.28 -1.75
N LEU A 170 7.41 -5.60 -0.91
CA LEU A 170 7.64 -5.47 0.53
C LEU A 170 7.74 -6.82 1.26
N THR A 171 7.24 -7.90 0.66
CA THR A 171 7.46 -9.24 1.20
C THR A 171 8.93 -9.66 1.13
N ILE A 172 9.64 -9.31 0.05
CA ILE A 172 11.09 -9.52 -0.06
C ILE A 172 11.80 -8.72 1.04
N ASP A 173 11.36 -7.48 1.26
CA ASP A 173 11.91 -6.63 2.32
C ASP A 173 11.69 -7.26 3.70
N GLY A 174 10.50 -7.81 3.96
CA GLY A 174 10.20 -8.52 5.20
C GLY A 174 11.09 -9.75 5.44
N VAL A 175 11.36 -10.55 4.39
CA VAL A 175 12.29 -11.69 4.48
C VAL A 175 13.70 -11.22 4.80
N LEU A 176 14.19 -10.19 4.11
CA LEU A 176 15.52 -9.62 4.34
C LEU A 176 15.65 -9.07 5.76
N MET A 177 14.68 -8.29 6.23
CA MET A 177 14.64 -7.74 7.60
C MET A 177 14.72 -8.84 8.66
N LYS A 178 13.97 -9.93 8.49
CA LYS A 178 13.98 -11.07 9.42
C LYS A 178 15.30 -11.84 9.45
N ASN A 179 16.08 -11.72 8.39
CA ASN A 179 17.44 -12.25 8.33
C ASN A 179 18.49 -11.23 8.82
N GLY A 180 18.07 -10.13 9.46
CA GLY A 180 18.94 -9.11 10.03
C GLY A 180 19.53 -8.15 9.00
N ILE A 181 18.94 -8.05 7.80
CA ILE A 181 19.38 -7.14 6.75
C ILE A 181 18.63 -5.80 6.91
N PRO A 182 19.32 -4.69 7.19
CA PRO A 182 18.70 -3.37 7.24
C PRO A 182 18.40 -2.88 5.81
N ILE A 183 17.24 -2.25 5.63
CA ILE A 183 16.74 -1.82 4.32
C ILE A 183 16.31 -0.36 4.40
N PHE A 184 16.78 0.44 3.45
CA PHE A 184 16.38 1.83 3.29
C PHE A 184 15.59 1.99 1.99
N LEU A 185 14.27 1.98 2.05
CA LEU A 185 13.41 2.24 0.88
C LEU A 185 13.47 3.73 0.53
N LYS A 186 14.19 4.08 -0.54
CA LYS A 186 14.52 5.47 -0.89
C LYS A 186 13.54 6.07 -1.89
N TYR A 187 13.36 5.45 -3.05
CA TYR A 187 12.66 6.09 -4.16
C TYR A 187 11.60 5.18 -4.80
N GLY A 188 10.51 5.79 -5.25
CA GLY A 188 9.57 5.21 -6.20
C GLY A 188 9.54 6.06 -7.47
N GLY A 189 9.59 5.42 -8.64
CA GLY A 189 9.72 6.13 -9.91
C GLY A 189 9.30 5.32 -11.12
N LEU A 190 9.63 5.84 -12.30
CA LEU A 190 9.45 5.16 -13.58
C LEU A 190 10.80 4.73 -14.15
N VAL A 191 10.90 3.47 -14.54
CA VAL A 191 12.06 2.91 -15.23
C VAL A 191 11.73 2.74 -16.70
N GLN A 192 12.62 3.26 -17.55
CA GLN A 192 12.58 3.03 -18.98
C GLN A 192 13.10 1.63 -19.31
N PHE A 193 12.30 0.88 -20.07
CA PHE A 193 12.68 -0.39 -20.66
C PHE A 193 13.01 -0.23 -22.14
N LEU A 194 14.07 -0.90 -22.57
CA LEU A 194 14.45 -1.02 -23.98
C LEU A 194 14.84 -2.47 -24.27
N ARG A 195 14.17 -3.10 -25.25
CA ARG A 195 14.44 -4.50 -25.64
C ARG A 195 14.45 -5.46 -24.43
N ARG A 196 13.44 -5.34 -23.57
CA ARG A 196 13.23 -6.09 -22.31
C ARG A 196 14.28 -5.87 -21.23
N LYS A 197 15.13 -4.84 -21.35
CA LYS A 197 16.11 -4.49 -20.33
C LYS A 197 15.74 -3.17 -19.64
N PRO A 198 15.78 -3.10 -18.30
CA PRO A 198 15.67 -1.83 -17.58
C PRO A 198 16.94 -1.00 -17.85
N ILE A 199 16.75 0.26 -18.24
CA ILE A 199 17.86 1.15 -18.65
C ILE A 199 18.18 2.15 -17.55
N ARG A 200 17.18 2.94 -17.14
CA ARG A 200 17.34 3.99 -16.13
C ARG A 200 16.00 4.42 -15.55
N PHE A 201 16.02 5.01 -14.37
CA PHE A 201 14.93 5.84 -13.89
C PHE A 201 14.85 7.12 -14.73
N VAL A 202 13.63 7.50 -15.12
CA VAL A 202 13.36 8.76 -15.84
C VAL A 202 12.75 9.83 -14.94
N ASP A 203 12.10 9.40 -13.85
CA ASP A 203 11.51 10.25 -12.83
C ASP A 203 11.45 9.45 -11.51
N VAL A 204 11.67 10.11 -10.38
CA VAL A 204 11.70 9.51 -9.04
C VAL A 204 11.13 10.47 -8.00
N LEU A 205 10.46 9.91 -7.01
CA LEU A 205 10.01 10.61 -5.81
C LEU A 205 10.54 9.86 -4.58
N ASP A 206 10.95 10.64 -3.59
CA ASP A 206 11.45 10.13 -2.31
C ASP A 206 10.30 9.64 -1.43
N TYR A 207 10.44 8.44 -0.85
CA TYR A 207 9.47 7.88 0.10
C TYR A 207 9.50 8.55 1.48
N GLU A 208 10.64 9.11 1.91
CA GLU A 208 10.78 9.76 3.22
C GLU A 208 10.02 11.09 3.29
N HIS A 209 9.91 11.79 2.16
CA HIS A 209 9.43 13.17 2.07
C HIS A 209 8.05 13.30 1.42
N THR A 210 7.26 12.23 1.40
CA THR A 210 5.93 12.21 0.78
C THR A 210 4.87 11.60 1.70
N THR A 211 3.65 12.13 1.61
CA THR A 211 2.45 11.58 2.26
C THR A 211 1.56 10.80 1.28
N ILE A 212 1.90 10.83 -0.02
CA ILE A 212 1.20 10.14 -1.11
C ILE A 212 2.11 9.03 -1.65
N HIS A 213 1.54 7.90 -2.05
CA HIS A 213 2.32 6.81 -2.67
C HIS A 213 3.00 7.31 -3.96
N PRO A 214 4.34 7.36 -4.05
CA PRO A 214 5.08 7.79 -5.24
C PRO A 214 4.59 7.21 -6.56
N LEU A 215 4.41 5.89 -6.61
CA LEU A 215 4.01 5.20 -7.84
C LEU A 215 2.56 5.49 -8.28
N GLU A 216 1.64 5.84 -7.38
CA GLU A 216 0.26 6.18 -7.75
C GLU A 216 0.21 7.47 -8.59
N ILE A 217 1.11 8.42 -8.31
CA ILE A 217 1.21 9.68 -9.06
C ILE A 217 1.51 9.39 -10.54
N PHE A 218 2.40 8.43 -10.84
CA PHE A 218 2.76 8.08 -12.21
C PHE A 218 1.65 7.33 -12.95
N VAL A 219 0.88 6.50 -12.24
CA VAL A 219 -0.30 5.82 -12.80
C VAL A 219 -1.40 6.84 -13.11
N TYR A 220 -1.70 7.74 -12.17
CA TYR A 220 -2.68 8.80 -12.35
C TYR A 220 -2.35 9.72 -13.53
N LYS A 221 -1.07 10.08 -13.68
CA LYS A 221 -0.56 10.86 -14.82
C LYS A 221 -0.52 10.09 -16.14
N ARG A 222 -0.92 8.80 -16.17
CA ARG A 222 -0.84 7.90 -17.33
C ARG A 222 0.56 7.88 -17.96
N ALA A 223 1.59 7.89 -17.11
CA ALA A 223 2.98 7.95 -17.53
C ALA A 223 3.62 6.56 -17.74
N THR A 224 2.87 5.48 -17.51
CA THR A 224 3.29 4.09 -17.75
C THR A 224 3.01 3.65 -19.19
N SER A 225 3.73 2.63 -19.65
CA SER A 225 3.45 1.94 -20.92
C SER A 225 3.83 0.47 -20.81
N ILE A 226 3.34 -0.18 -19.77
CA ILE A 226 3.61 -1.57 -19.38
C ILE A 226 3.13 -2.54 -20.47
N LEU A 227 1.99 -2.29 -21.10
CA LEU A 227 1.50 -3.13 -22.19
C LEU A 227 2.43 -3.08 -23.41
N ASN A 228 3.07 -1.93 -23.67
CA ASN A 228 4.10 -1.81 -24.70
C ASN A 228 5.36 -2.61 -24.32
N VAL A 229 5.73 -2.64 -23.03
CA VAL A 229 6.84 -3.48 -22.55
C VAL A 229 6.53 -4.96 -22.76
N LEU A 230 5.31 -5.41 -22.47
CA LEU A 230 4.90 -6.80 -22.73
C LEU A 230 4.95 -7.14 -24.23
N LYS A 231 4.47 -6.23 -25.09
CA LYS A 231 4.36 -6.46 -26.54
C LYS A 231 5.69 -6.32 -27.29
N THR A 232 6.50 -5.31 -26.95
CA THR A 232 7.68 -4.89 -27.74
C THR A 232 8.99 -4.97 -26.94
N GLY A 233 8.92 -5.13 -25.62
CA GLY A 233 10.05 -5.02 -24.72
C GLY A 233 10.45 -3.58 -24.38
N SER A 234 9.69 -2.58 -24.82
CA SER A 234 10.03 -1.17 -24.65
C SER A 234 8.87 -0.35 -24.09
N GLY A 235 9.15 0.54 -23.16
CA GLY A 235 8.15 1.37 -22.49
C GLY A 235 8.58 1.82 -21.10
N MET A 236 7.62 2.17 -20.26
CA MET A 236 7.82 2.70 -18.91
C MET A 236 7.13 1.81 -17.88
N VAL A 237 7.86 1.38 -16.85
CA VAL A 237 7.37 0.53 -15.77
C VAL A 237 7.59 1.21 -14.43
N PRO A 238 6.59 1.24 -13.52
CA PRO A 238 6.81 1.73 -12.17
C PRO A 238 7.78 0.81 -11.42
N ALA A 239 8.73 1.39 -10.70
CA ALA A 239 9.75 0.66 -9.96
C ALA A 239 10.10 1.39 -8.66
N ASN A 240 10.58 0.64 -7.68
CA ASN A 240 11.15 1.22 -6.47
C ASN A 240 12.64 0.93 -6.37
N MET A 241 13.29 1.65 -5.46
CA MET A 241 14.71 1.61 -5.19
C MET A 241 14.93 1.60 -3.69
N ARG A 242 15.73 0.64 -3.22
CA ARG A 242 16.22 0.61 -1.85
C ARG A 242 17.72 0.49 -1.82
N GLU A 243 18.29 0.92 -0.71
CA GLU A 243 19.70 0.75 -0.39
C GLU A 243 19.84 -0.19 0.80
N ILE A 244 20.96 -0.90 0.83
CA ILE A 244 21.35 -1.83 1.88
C ILE A 244 22.85 -1.61 2.14
N PRO A 245 23.35 -1.68 3.40
CA PRO A 245 24.78 -1.60 3.70
C PRO A 245 25.60 -2.62 2.91
N ALA A 246 26.76 -2.20 2.43
CA ALA A 246 27.65 -3.04 1.62
C ALA A 246 28.06 -4.34 2.34
N GLU A 247 28.20 -4.30 3.67
CA GLU A 247 28.56 -5.47 4.49
C GLU A 247 27.51 -6.58 4.44
N ALA A 248 26.27 -6.26 4.08
CA ALA A 248 25.17 -7.21 3.97
C ALA A 248 24.97 -7.74 2.52
N GLU A 249 25.81 -7.36 1.56
CA GLU A 249 25.65 -7.69 0.14
C GLU A 249 25.59 -9.20 -0.12
N GLU A 250 26.59 -9.96 0.33
CA GLU A 250 26.68 -11.41 0.10
C GLU A 250 25.45 -12.14 0.66
N LYS A 251 25.10 -11.86 1.92
CA LYS A 251 23.95 -12.46 2.60
C LYS A 251 22.62 -12.06 1.92
N THR A 252 22.52 -10.82 1.46
CA THR A 252 21.33 -10.34 0.73
C THR A 252 21.14 -11.09 -0.58
N ILE A 253 22.21 -11.25 -1.37
CA ILE A 253 22.18 -11.98 -2.64
C ILE A 253 21.80 -13.45 -2.38
N GLU A 254 22.39 -14.09 -1.36
CA GLU A 254 22.06 -15.49 -1.02
C GLU A 254 20.56 -15.67 -0.70
N ILE A 255 19.97 -14.76 0.08
CA ILE A 255 18.55 -14.79 0.44
C ILE A 255 17.68 -14.55 -0.79
N ILE A 256 18.02 -13.55 -1.61
CA ILE A 256 17.30 -13.26 -2.85
C ILE A 256 17.33 -14.48 -3.78
N ASP A 257 18.49 -15.11 -3.96
CA ASP A 257 18.64 -16.30 -4.79
C ASP A 257 17.80 -17.48 -4.26
N LYS A 258 17.71 -17.65 -2.93
CA LYS A 258 16.79 -18.61 -2.30
C LYS A 258 15.34 -18.31 -2.67
N MET A 259 14.93 -17.06 -2.64
CA MET A 259 13.58 -16.65 -3.04
C MET A 259 13.33 -16.88 -4.54
N VAL A 260 14.29 -16.52 -5.40
CA VAL A 260 14.18 -16.72 -6.85
C VAL A 260 14.01 -18.21 -7.18
N ARG A 261 14.72 -19.10 -6.50
CA ARG A 261 14.53 -20.56 -6.63
C ARG A 261 13.13 -21.05 -6.22
N LYS A 262 12.38 -20.26 -5.45
CA LYS A 262 10.96 -20.53 -5.09
C LYS A 262 9.97 -19.84 -6.03
N GLY A 263 10.44 -19.23 -7.10
CA GLY A 263 9.62 -18.56 -8.11
C GLY A 263 9.40 -17.08 -7.85
N TRP A 264 10.16 -16.46 -6.95
CA TRP A 264 10.15 -15.00 -6.83
C TRP A 264 10.87 -14.35 -8.01
N SER A 265 10.40 -13.17 -8.41
CA SER A 265 10.88 -12.42 -9.57
C SER A 265 10.76 -10.90 -9.29
N GLY A 266 10.71 -10.06 -10.32
CA GLY A 266 10.46 -8.63 -10.17
C GLY A 266 11.69 -7.81 -9.79
N ILE A 267 12.87 -8.41 -9.64
CA ILE A 267 14.13 -7.70 -9.39
C ILE A 267 14.67 -7.20 -10.73
N LEU A 268 14.78 -5.89 -10.89
CA LEU A 268 15.23 -5.25 -12.12
C LEU A 268 16.75 -5.15 -12.19
N LYS A 269 17.38 -4.78 -11.06
CA LYS A 269 18.82 -4.61 -10.96
C LYS A 269 19.26 -4.69 -9.50
N ILE A 270 20.31 -5.45 -9.24
CA ILE A 270 21.15 -5.34 -8.04
C ILE A 270 22.44 -4.63 -8.50
N GLY A 271 22.74 -3.49 -7.88
CA GLY A 271 23.99 -2.76 -8.08
C GLY A 271 25.10 -3.30 -7.20
N ARG A 272 26.33 -2.91 -7.52
CA ARG A 272 27.48 -3.14 -6.64
C ARG A 272 27.55 -2.03 -5.59
N SER A 273 28.30 -2.27 -4.53
CA SER A 273 28.61 -1.24 -3.53
C SER A 273 29.14 0.05 -4.19
N ASN A 274 28.59 1.20 -3.77
CA ASN A 274 28.91 2.55 -4.23
C ASN A 274 28.65 2.82 -5.73
N GLU A 275 28.05 1.89 -6.47
CA GLU A 275 27.70 2.09 -7.88
C GLU A 275 26.25 2.55 -8.05
N PRO A 276 25.98 3.51 -8.96
CA PRO A 276 24.61 3.89 -9.29
C PRO A 276 23.78 2.72 -9.83
N VAL A 277 22.50 2.69 -9.49
CA VAL A 277 21.54 1.68 -9.97
C VAL A 277 20.53 2.35 -10.87
N LEU A 278 20.53 1.96 -12.15
CA LEU A 278 19.61 2.51 -13.15
C LEU A 278 19.65 4.05 -13.19
N GLY A 279 20.85 4.62 -13.07
CA GLY A 279 21.08 6.08 -13.10
C GLY A 279 20.80 6.81 -11.79
N ILE A 280 20.35 6.12 -10.74
CA ILE A 280 20.16 6.71 -9.40
C ILE A 280 21.44 6.47 -8.58
N PRO A 281 22.06 7.53 -8.02
CA PRO A 281 23.22 7.39 -7.15
C PRO A 281 22.83 6.63 -5.88
N VAL A 282 23.77 5.86 -5.35
CA VAL A 282 23.63 5.13 -4.08
C VAL A 282 24.50 5.81 -3.04
N SER A 283 24.02 5.88 -1.80
CA SER A 283 24.79 6.43 -0.67
C SER A 283 26.10 5.67 -0.45
N LEU A 284 27.09 6.35 0.16
CA LEU A 284 28.37 5.73 0.51
C LEU A 284 28.18 4.50 1.41
N ASP A 285 29.00 3.48 1.16
CA ASP A 285 29.02 2.18 1.84
C ASP A 285 27.69 1.43 1.77
N ARG A 286 26.97 1.63 0.67
CA ARG A 286 25.73 0.91 0.36
C ARG A 286 25.75 0.39 -1.06
N PHE A 287 24.95 -0.64 -1.29
CA PHE A 287 24.55 -1.07 -2.63
C PHE A 287 23.05 -0.94 -2.77
N GLY A 288 22.59 -0.92 -4.01
CA GLY A 288 21.20 -0.64 -4.33
C GLY A 288 20.48 -1.81 -5.00
N ILE A 289 19.18 -1.94 -4.73
CA ILE A 289 18.31 -2.91 -5.42
C ILE A 289 17.06 -2.21 -5.94
N SER A 290 16.80 -2.39 -7.23
CA SER A 290 15.57 -1.94 -7.88
C SER A 290 14.64 -3.11 -8.18
N MET A 291 13.35 -2.94 -7.89
CA MET A 291 12.27 -3.88 -8.21
C MET A 291 11.15 -3.22 -8.98
N ALA A 292 10.46 -3.99 -9.82
CA ALA A 292 9.17 -3.60 -10.38
C ALA A 292 8.20 -3.30 -9.24
N GLY A 293 7.45 -2.21 -9.38
CA GLY A 293 6.56 -1.68 -8.37
C GLY A 293 5.33 -2.57 -8.17
N GLY A 294 4.86 -2.69 -6.92
CA GLY A 294 3.67 -3.48 -6.60
C GLY A 294 2.38 -3.02 -7.30
N ILE A 295 2.33 -1.77 -7.78
CA ILE A 295 1.19 -1.21 -8.52
C ILE A 295 1.16 -1.62 -10.01
N THR A 296 2.17 -2.35 -10.50
CA THR A 296 2.27 -2.74 -11.92
C THR A 296 1.02 -3.43 -12.46
N PRO A 297 0.36 -4.39 -11.75
CA PRO A 297 -0.91 -4.97 -12.20
C PRO A 297 -1.99 -3.91 -12.44
N ALA A 298 -2.25 -3.07 -11.45
CA ALA A 298 -3.28 -2.03 -11.54
C ALA A 298 -3.00 -1.04 -12.67
N ALA A 299 -1.76 -0.59 -12.81
CA ALA A 299 -1.34 0.31 -13.87
C ALA A 299 -1.55 -0.30 -15.27
N ALA A 300 -1.22 -1.58 -15.44
CA ALA A 300 -1.41 -2.28 -16.70
C ALA A 300 -2.91 -2.50 -17.03
N ILE A 301 -3.77 -2.70 -16.03
CA ILE A 301 -5.23 -2.76 -16.19
C ILE A 301 -5.77 -1.39 -16.65
N VAL A 302 -5.30 -0.30 -16.04
CA VAL A 302 -5.66 1.07 -16.45
C VAL A 302 -5.25 1.36 -17.90
N GLU A 303 -4.09 0.86 -18.34
CA GLU A 303 -3.64 0.99 -19.74
C GLU A 303 -4.59 0.29 -20.75
N ARG A 304 -5.39 -0.69 -20.31
CA ARG A 304 -6.46 -1.30 -21.13
C ARG A 304 -7.76 -0.50 -21.14
N GLY A 305 -7.81 0.64 -20.44
CA GLY A 305 -9.01 1.46 -20.32
C GLY A 305 -10.00 0.98 -19.25
N ILE A 306 -9.60 0.01 -18.41
CA ILE A 306 -10.43 -0.50 -17.32
C ILE A 306 -10.26 0.41 -16.10
N GLN A 307 -11.38 0.83 -15.51
CA GLN A 307 -11.37 1.62 -14.29
C GLN A 307 -11.02 0.72 -13.09
N VAL A 308 -10.09 1.19 -12.26
CA VAL A 308 -9.65 0.46 -11.06
C VAL A 308 -9.61 1.38 -9.85
N GLU A 309 -9.81 0.82 -8.68
CA GLU A 309 -9.44 1.43 -7.41
C GLU A 309 -8.29 0.62 -6.80
N THR A 310 -7.19 1.26 -6.43
CA THR A 310 -5.98 0.54 -5.99
C THR A 310 -5.58 0.95 -4.58
N PHE A 311 -5.24 -0.05 -3.78
CA PHE A 311 -4.66 0.11 -2.46
C PHE A 311 -3.39 -0.72 -2.41
N ALA A 312 -2.24 -0.10 -2.62
CA ALA A 312 -0.95 -0.78 -2.72
C ALA A 312 0.07 -0.04 -1.87
N PRO A 313 0.82 -0.72 -0.98
CA PRO A 313 0.47 -1.96 -0.27
C PRO A 313 -0.72 -1.75 0.70
N HIS A 314 -1.43 -2.83 1.05
CA HIS A 314 -2.61 -2.73 1.93
C HIS A 314 -2.61 -3.69 3.12
N CYS A 315 -2.63 -5.01 2.89
CA CYS A 315 -2.85 -6.00 3.94
C CYS A 315 -1.85 -7.17 3.87
N LEU A 316 -1.98 -8.10 4.81
CA LEU A 316 -1.30 -9.38 4.79
C LEU A 316 -2.23 -10.47 4.25
N ALA A 317 -1.75 -11.27 3.32
CA ALA A 317 -2.45 -12.46 2.83
C ALA A 317 -1.64 -13.71 3.14
N ASN A 318 -2.30 -14.77 3.59
CA ASN A 318 -1.62 -16.05 3.74
C ASN A 318 -1.38 -16.65 2.35
N MET A 319 -0.14 -17.02 2.07
CA MET A 319 0.23 -17.55 0.75
C MET A 319 -0.54 -18.83 0.37
N LYS A 320 -1.00 -19.61 1.36
CA LYS A 320 -1.79 -20.83 1.10
C LYS A 320 -3.20 -20.55 0.58
N ASP A 321 -3.74 -19.36 0.89
CA ASP A 321 -5.06 -18.94 0.46
C ASP A 321 -5.00 -18.33 -0.96
N MET A 322 -3.80 -18.04 -1.48
CA MET A 322 -3.59 -17.47 -2.81
C MET A 322 -3.44 -18.56 -3.87
N LYS A 323 -4.01 -18.31 -5.05
CA LYS A 323 -3.88 -19.15 -6.24
C LYS A 323 -2.65 -18.75 -7.04
N LYS A 324 -2.00 -19.72 -7.67
CA LYS A 324 -0.90 -19.49 -8.61
C LYS A 324 -1.47 -19.26 -10.02
N VAL A 325 -0.97 -18.27 -10.76
CA VAL A 325 -1.34 -18.04 -12.18
C VAL A 325 -0.75 -19.06 -13.13
#